data_AF-A0A5S3UXB1-F1
#
_entry.id   AF-A0A5S3UXB1-F1
#
_cell.length_a   1.000
_cell.length_b   1.000
_cell.length_c   1.000
_cell.angle_alpha   90.00
_cell.angle_beta   90.00
_cell.angle_gamma   90.00
#
_symmetry.space_group_name_H-M   'P 1'
#
loop_
_entity.id
_entity.type
_entity.pdbx_description
1 polymer ?
#
loop_
_entity_poly.entity_id
_entity_poly.type
_entity_poly.pdbx_seq_one_letter_code
_entity_poly.pdbx_strand_id
1 'polypeptide(L)'
;MNKDFKIKEALTLEKMAHGMAVALVVSFKCVALAGPKIAVTDTQEAGVYIVSVSGSEDDTTSLLARWHNKALALCKGGRYRVEPNGQPVVHEKRCSDAVISRSDGLHCLEVDASVFGKVVCDKAPPTVSR
;
A
#
# COMPACT_ATOMS: atom_id res chain seq x y z
N MET A 1 -26.70 -9.38 -65.03
CA MET A 1 -26.28 -9.59 -63.63
C MET A 1 -24.78 -9.92 -63.63
N ASN A 2 -23.95 -8.92 -63.29
CA ASN A 2 -22.50 -8.94 -63.50
C ASN A 2 -21.77 -9.60 -62.32
N LYS A 3 -20.98 -10.65 -62.58
CA LYS A 3 -20.22 -11.42 -61.58
C LYS A 3 -18.96 -10.71 -61.06
N ASP A 4 -18.57 -9.57 -61.63
CA ASP A 4 -17.36 -8.83 -61.27
C ASP A 4 -17.47 -7.97 -60.00
N PHE A 5 -18.68 -7.68 -59.50
CA PHE A 5 -18.84 -6.86 -58.30
C PHE A 5 -18.48 -7.64 -57.02
N LYS A 6 -18.64 -8.98 -57.00
CA LYS A 6 -18.36 -9.80 -55.82
C LYS A 6 -16.87 -10.09 -55.58
N ILE A 7 -16.01 -9.90 -56.57
CA ILE A 7 -14.57 -10.22 -56.43
C ILE A 7 -13.82 -9.08 -55.74
N LYS A 8 -14.29 -7.82 -55.86
CA LYS A 8 -13.65 -6.67 -55.21
C LYS A 8 -13.85 -6.62 -53.69
N GLU A 9 -14.94 -7.17 -53.15
CA GLU A 9 -15.17 -7.19 -51.70
C GLU A 9 -14.45 -8.34 -50.98
N ALA A 10 -14.14 -9.44 -51.68
CA ALA A 10 -13.43 -10.57 -51.09
C ALA A 10 -11.90 -10.33 -50.99
N LEU A 11 -11.32 -9.47 -51.84
CA LEU A 11 -9.88 -9.20 -51.84
C LEU A 11 -9.43 -8.14 -50.82
N THR A 12 -10.36 -7.52 -50.10
CA THR A 12 -10.08 -6.51 -49.07
C THR A 12 -10.16 -7.02 -47.63
N LEU A 13 -10.56 -8.28 -47.41
CA LEU A 13 -10.63 -8.83 -46.04
C LEU A 13 -9.35 -9.60 -45.64
N GLU A 14 -8.60 -10.15 -46.60
CA GLU A 14 -7.36 -10.90 -46.31
C GLU A 14 -6.17 -9.99 -45.98
N LYS A 15 -6.18 -8.74 -46.45
CA LYS A 15 -5.09 -7.78 -46.18
C LYS A 15 -5.23 -7.00 -44.87
N MET A 16 -6.38 -7.08 -44.20
CA MET A 16 -6.60 -6.42 -42.90
C MET A 16 -6.27 -7.34 -41.71
N ALA A 17 -6.09 -8.64 -41.93
CA ALA A 17 -5.76 -9.59 -40.87
C ALA A 17 -4.28 -9.56 -40.45
N HIS A 18 -3.40 -8.99 -41.27
CA HIS A 18 -1.95 -8.90 -40.99
C HIS A 18 -1.49 -7.51 -40.53
N GLY A 19 -2.38 -6.51 -40.52
CA GLY A 19 -2.07 -5.12 -40.13
C GLY A 19 -2.44 -4.73 -38.70
N MET A 20 -3.23 -5.57 -37.99
CA MET A 20 -3.65 -5.32 -36.59
C MET A 20 -3.19 -6.41 -35.63
N ALA A 21 -2.11 -7.13 -35.95
CA ALA A 21 -1.42 -8.02 -35.01
C ALA A 21 -0.11 -7.42 -34.47
N VAL A 22 0.18 -6.16 -34.81
CA VAL A 22 1.36 -5.44 -34.33
C VAL A 22 0.91 -4.30 -33.43
N ALA A 23 1.32 -4.42 -32.16
CA ALA A 23 1.42 -3.36 -31.18
C ALA A 23 0.10 -2.82 -30.58
N LEU A 24 -0.56 -3.63 -29.76
CA LEU A 24 -1.16 -3.15 -28.51
C LEU A 24 -0.92 -4.18 -27.39
N VAL A 25 0.34 -4.64 -27.28
CA VAL A 25 0.87 -5.05 -25.98
C VAL A 25 0.99 -3.76 -25.17
N VAL A 26 -0.13 -3.30 -24.59
CA VAL A 26 -0.08 -2.36 -23.48
C VAL A 26 0.59 -3.13 -22.36
N SER A 27 1.91 -3.05 -22.35
CA SER A 27 2.71 -3.44 -21.21
C SER A 27 2.24 -2.54 -20.08
N PHE A 28 1.31 -3.06 -19.27
CA PHE A 28 1.08 -2.56 -17.94
C PHE A 28 2.42 -2.72 -17.22
N LYS A 29 3.28 -1.71 -17.35
CA LYS A 29 4.33 -1.47 -16.37
C LYS A 29 3.55 -1.15 -15.11
N CYS A 30 3.26 -2.20 -14.35
CA CYS A 30 2.77 -2.09 -13.00
C CYS A 30 3.89 -1.33 -12.28
N VAL A 31 3.77 0.00 -12.22
CA VAL A 31 4.57 0.79 -11.32
C VAL A 31 4.05 0.34 -9.97
N ALA A 32 4.74 -0.63 -9.38
CA ALA A 32 4.51 -1.00 -8.00
C ALA A 32 4.87 0.23 -7.19
N LEU A 33 3.87 1.08 -6.95
CA LEU A 33 3.93 2.09 -5.90
C LEU A 33 4.34 1.31 -4.66
N ALA A 34 5.52 1.62 -4.14
CA ALA A 34 6.01 0.99 -2.93
C ALA A 34 4.98 1.30 -1.84
N GLY A 35 4.20 0.28 -1.47
CA GLY A 35 3.16 0.42 -0.45
C GLY A 35 3.77 0.84 0.89
N PRO A 36 2.95 1.28 1.83
CA PRO A 36 3.42 1.71 3.15
C PRO A 36 4.25 0.63 3.83
N LYS A 37 5.37 1.05 4.40
CA LYS A 37 6.34 0.22 5.11
C LYS A 37 5.78 -0.10 6.48
N ILE A 38 5.80 -1.37 6.86
CA ILE A 38 5.37 -1.83 8.18
C ILE A 38 6.57 -2.46 8.88
N ALA A 39 6.97 -1.89 10.01
CA ALA A 39 8.01 -2.41 10.88
C ALA A 39 7.38 -2.93 12.18
N VAL A 40 7.82 -4.11 12.62
CA VAL A 40 7.44 -4.70 13.90
C VAL A 40 8.71 -5.06 14.65
N THR A 41 8.83 -4.57 15.87
CA THR A 41 9.88 -4.95 16.80
C THR A 41 9.24 -5.73 17.94
N ASP A 42 9.67 -6.99 18.11
CA ASP A 42 9.30 -7.77 19.29
C ASP A 42 10.08 -7.25 20.50
N THR A 43 9.42 -7.18 21.65
CA THR A 43 10.10 -6.81 22.88
C THR A 43 10.59 -8.06 23.59
N GLN A 44 11.35 -7.90 24.69
CA GLN A 44 11.72 -9.06 25.51
C GLN A 44 10.53 -9.63 26.30
N GLU A 45 9.36 -8.97 26.27
CA GLU A 45 8.15 -9.39 26.96
C GLU A 45 7.16 -10.07 25.99
N ALA A 46 6.74 -11.29 26.34
CA ALA A 46 5.84 -12.08 25.51
C ALA A 46 4.49 -11.38 25.31
N GLY A 47 4.10 -11.19 24.04
CA GLY A 47 2.83 -10.54 23.68
C GLY A 47 2.90 -9.01 23.66
N VAL A 48 4.11 -8.43 23.67
CA VAL A 48 4.32 -6.99 23.60
C VAL A 48 5.16 -6.65 22.37
N TYR A 49 4.63 -5.77 21.51
CA TYR A 49 5.23 -5.40 20.24
C TYR A 49 5.28 -3.89 20.06
N ILE A 50 6.30 -3.39 19.38
CA ILE A 50 6.31 -2.02 18.85
C ILE A 50 6.01 -2.10 17.36
N VAL A 51 4.97 -1.40 16.93
CA VAL A 51 4.50 -1.39 15.53
C VAL A 51 4.62 0.01 14.98
N SER A 52 5.26 0.13 13.81
CA SER A 52 5.34 1.37 13.04
C SER A 52 4.86 1.11 11.62
N VAL A 53 4.04 2.01 11.09
CA VAL A 53 3.59 2.03 9.70
C VAL A 53 3.92 3.40 9.14
N SER A 54 4.62 3.49 8.01
CA SER A 54 4.96 4.76 7.37
C SER A 54 4.74 4.69 5.87
N GLY A 55 4.35 5.80 5.25
CA GLY A 55 4.24 5.87 3.81
C GLY A 55 4.05 7.30 3.30
N SER A 56 4.12 7.42 1.98
CA SER A 56 4.07 8.71 1.28
C SER A 56 2.64 9.24 1.09
N GLU A 57 1.64 8.58 1.68
CA GLU A 57 0.25 9.03 1.68
C GLU A 57 0.12 10.39 2.38
N ASP A 58 -0.72 11.27 1.83
CA ASP A 58 -0.99 12.59 2.43
C ASP A 58 -1.94 12.52 3.63
N ASP A 59 -2.70 11.41 3.78
CA ASP A 59 -3.63 11.17 4.88
C ASP A 59 -3.23 9.90 5.68
N THR A 60 -3.22 10.04 7.00
CA THR A 60 -2.87 8.98 7.94
C THR A 60 -3.98 7.95 8.19
N THR A 61 -5.23 8.20 7.76
CA THR A 61 -6.36 7.28 8.00
C THR A 61 -6.08 5.86 7.48
N SER A 62 -5.51 5.77 6.28
CA SER A 62 -5.16 4.48 5.66
C SER A 62 -4.02 3.78 6.41
N LEU A 63 -3.05 4.54 6.92
CA LEU A 63 -1.93 4.02 7.72
C LEU A 63 -2.41 3.53 9.09
N LEU A 64 -3.34 4.25 9.71
CA LEU A 64 -3.94 3.89 10.98
C LEU A 64 -4.74 2.59 10.87
N ALA A 65 -5.52 2.42 9.80
CA ALA A 65 -6.22 1.16 9.54
C ALA A 65 -5.25 -0.02 9.37
N ARG A 66 -4.15 0.17 8.62
CA ARG A 66 -3.10 -0.85 8.46
C ARG A 66 -2.41 -1.17 9.78
N TRP A 67 -2.15 -0.15 10.61
CA TRP A 67 -1.58 -0.32 11.93
C TRP A 67 -2.48 -1.17 12.83
N HIS A 68 -3.78 -0.85 12.90
CA HIS A 68 -4.76 -1.63 13.67
C HIS A 68 -4.88 -3.08 13.19
N ASN A 69 -4.91 -3.29 11.87
CA ASN A 69 -4.92 -4.63 11.29
C ASN A 69 -3.67 -5.44 11.68
N LYS A 70 -2.51 -4.79 11.71
CA LYS A 70 -1.26 -5.43 12.13
C LYS A 70 -1.26 -5.76 13.62
N ALA A 71 -1.71 -4.83 14.46
CA ALA A 71 -1.85 -5.05 15.90
C ALA A 71 -2.79 -6.23 16.22
N LEU A 72 -3.95 -6.28 15.55
CA LEU A 72 -4.90 -7.39 15.70
C LEU A 72 -4.29 -8.74 15.26
N ALA A 73 -3.57 -8.75 14.13
CA ALA A 73 -2.92 -9.96 13.65
C ALA A 73 -1.83 -10.48 14.61
N LEU A 74 -1.03 -9.58 15.20
CA LEU A 74 -0.02 -9.93 16.21
C LEU A 74 -0.65 -10.56 17.46
N CYS A 75 -1.83 -10.09 17.84
CA CYS A 75 -2.60 -10.64 18.96
C CYS A 75 -3.56 -11.77 18.55
N LYS A 76 -3.34 -12.40 17.37
CA LYS A 76 -4.12 -13.54 16.85
C LYS A 76 -5.62 -13.29 16.79
N GLY A 77 -6.03 -12.05 16.48
CA GLY A 77 -7.45 -11.65 16.47
C GLY A 77 -8.04 -11.37 17.85
N GLY A 78 -7.25 -11.54 18.92
CA GLY A 78 -7.64 -11.23 20.29
C GLY A 78 -7.64 -9.72 20.59
N ARG A 79 -8.06 -9.38 21.82
CA ARG A 79 -8.01 -8.00 22.30
C ARG A 79 -6.56 -7.58 22.54
N TYR A 80 -6.30 -6.30 22.33
CA TYR A 80 -5.04 -5.66 22.66
C TYR A 80 -5.30 -4.28 23.23
N ARG A 81 -4.32 -3.78 23.99
CA ARG A 81 -4.26 -2.39 24.43
C ARG A 81 -3.07 -1.70 23.78
N VAL A 82 -3.20 -0.39 23.62
CA VAL A 82 -2.12 0.47 23.13
C VAL A 82 -1.57 1.25 24.31
N GLU A 83 -0.25 1.19 24.51
CA GLU A 83 0.42 1.90 25.60
C GLU A 83 1.29 3.05 25.07
N PRO A 84 1.47 4.13 25.85
CA PRO A 84 0.90 4.35 27.20
C PRO A 84 -0.52 4.93 27.19
N ASN A 85 -0.95 5.59 26.11
CA ASN A 85 -2.11 6.48 26.12
C ASN A 85 -3.38 5.90 25.47
N GLY A 86 -3.45 4.59 25.23
CA GLY A 86 -4.61 3.93 24.64
C GLY A 86 -4.76 4.12 23.12
N GLN A 87 -3.93 4.96 22.50
CA GLN A 87 -3.95 5.23 21.05
C GLN A 87 -2.53 5.26 20.49
N PRO A 88 -2.33 4.87 19.21
CA PRO A 88 -1.05 5.06 18.55
C PRO A 88 -0.79 6.54 18.31
N VAL A 89 0.48 6.91 18.26
CA VAL A 89 0.94 8.22 17.81
C VAL A 89 0.79 8.30 16.30
N VAL A 90 0.15 9.36 15.83
CA VAL A 90 -0.09 9.62 14.41
C VAL A 90 0.64 10.89 14.01
N HIS A 91 1.40 10.82 12.94
CA HIS A 91 2.11 11.95 12.35
C HIS A 91 1.72 12.09 10.89
N GLU A 92 1.12 13.23 10.56
CA GLU A 92 0.89 13.63 9.18
C GLU A 92 2.22 13.88 8.45
N LYS A 93 2.17 13.77 7.12
CA LYS A 93 3.28 14.13 6.26
C LYS A 93 3.69 15.58 6.51
N ARG A 94 5.00 15.84 6.60
CA ARG A 94 5.52 17.17 6.96
C ARG A 94 6.87 17.47 6.32
N CYS A 95 7.23 18.75 6.30
CA CYS A 95 8.59 19.17 5.99
C CYS A 95 9.55 18.80 7.14
N SER A 96 10.71 18.26 6.78
CA SER A 96 11.87 18.21 7.66
C SER A 96 12.46 19.62 7.86
N ASP A 97 13.38 19.70 8.82
CA ASP A 97 14.34 20.80 8.99
C ASP A 97 15.37 20.91 7.84
N ALA A 98 15.57 19.85 7.05
CA ALA A 98 16.45 19.86 5.89
C ALA A 98 15.77 20.41 4.62
N VAL A 99 16.54 21.14 3.81
CA VAL A 99 16.12 21.66 2.50
C VAL A 99 17.05 21.17 1.39
N ILE A 100 16.49 20.99 0.20
CA ILE A 100 17.19 20.62 -1.02
C ILE A 100 17.00 21.71 -2.09
N SER A 101 18.06 22.01 -2.82
CA SER A 101 18.00 22.92 -3.96
C SER A 101 17.59 22.16 -5.22
N ARG A 102 16.57 22.65 -5.92
CA ARG A 102 16.13 22.18 -7.24
C ARG A 102 16.11 23.35 -8.22
N SER A 103 15.88 23.08 -9.51
CA SER A 103 15.85 24.10 -10.57
C SER A 103 14.74 25.14 -10.39
N ASP A 104 13.69 24.81 -9.65
CA ASP A 104 12.52 25.64 -9.36
C ASP A 104 12.54 26.28 -7.96
N GLY A 105 13.62 26.11 -7.19
CA GLY A 105 13.82 26.77 -5.90
C GLY A 105 14.31 25.84 -4.78
N LEU A 106 14.15 26.31 -3.55
CA LEU A 106 14.43 25.53 -2.34
C LEU A 106 13.17 24.76 -1.95
N HIS A 107 13.31 23.46 -1.76
CA HIS A 107 12.24 22.56 -1.30
C HIS A 107 12.64 21.95 0.03
N CYS A 108 11.68 21.77 0.93
CA CYS A 108 11.95 20.97 2.11
C CYS A 108 12.10 19.48 1.72
N LEU A 109 12.90 18.75 2.48
CA LEU A 109 12.87 17.29 2.42
C LEU A 109 11.58 16.82 3.11
N GLU A 110 10.77 16.04 2.42
CA GLU A 110 9.53 15.50 3.00
C GLU A 110 9.83 14.35 3.96
N VAL A 111 9.12 14.36 5.08
CA VAL A 111 9.03 13.22 6.01
C VAL A 111 7.68 12.56 5.80
N ASP A 112 7.72 11.27 5.49
CA ASP A 112 6.54 10.42 5.30
C ASP A 112 5.58 10.49 6.51
N ALA A 113 4.29 10.36 6.22
CA ALA A 113 3.29 10.15 7.26
C ALA A 113 3.57 8.83 7.99
N SER A 114 3.25 8.78 9.28
CA SER A 114 3.50 7.58 10.08
C SER A 114 2.53 7.37 11.23
N VAL A 115 2.34 6.11 11.60
CA VAL A 115 1.58 5.66 12.76
C VAL A 115 2.47 4.73 13.57
N PHE A 116 2.61 5.01 14.86
CA PHE A 116 3.52 4.31 15.76
C PHE A 116 2.82 3.98 17.08
N GLY A 117 3.05 2.79 17.63
CA GLY A 117 2.54 2.48 18.97
C GLY A 117 3.05 1.16 19.54
N LYS A 118 2.97 1.05 20.86
CA LYS A 118 3.23 -0.18 21.60
C LYS A 118 1.93 -0.96 21.75
N VAL A 119 1.90 -2.18 21.24
CA VAL A 119 0.79 -3.13 21.31
C VAL A 119 1.07 -4.11 22.44
N VAL A 120 0.13 -4.26 23.38
CA VAL A 120 0.15 -5.30 24.40
C VAL A 120 -1.06 -6.19 24.20
N CYS A 121 -0.83 -7.45 23.85
CA CYS A 121 -1.89 -8.43 23.67
C CYS A 121 -2.46 -8.83 25.03
N ASP A 122 -3.77 -8.86 25.15
CA ASP A 122 -4.40 -9.46 26.33
C ASP A 122 -4.14 -10.97 26.28
N LYS A 123 -3.69 -11.55 27.39
CA LYS A 123 -3.60 -13.02 27.49
C LYS A 123 -5.02 -13.56 27.28
N ALA A 124 -5.18 -14.53 26.37
CA ALA A 124 -6.45 -15.23 26.22
C ALA A 124 -6.91 -15.72 27.62
N PRO A 125 -8.19 -15.56 28.00
CA PRO A 125 -8.66 -16.14 29.26
C PRO A 125 -8.34 -17.64 29.26
N PRO A 126 -7.88 -18.21 30.39
CA PRO A 126 -7.65 -19.64 30.48
C PRO A 126 -8.93 -20.35 30.04
N THR A 127 -8.80 -21.25 29.07
CA THR A 127 -9.90 -22.12 28.64
C THR A 127 -10.36 -22.89 29.87
N VAL A 128 -11.52 -22.53 30.43
CA VAL A 128 -12.13 -23.31 31.51
C VAL A 128 -12.62 -24.60 30.86
N SER A 129 -11.79 -25.65 30.92
CA SER A 129 -12.26 -27.01 30.67
C SER A 129 -13.27 -27.35 31.76
N ARG A 130 -14.52 -27.56 31.35
CA ARG A 130 -15.60 -28.05 32.19
C ARG A 130 -15.76 -29.55 32.00
#